data_AF-A0A264W438-F1
#
_entry.id   AF-A0A264W438-F1
#
_cell.length_a   1.000
_cell.length_b   1.000
_cell.length_c   1.000
_cell.angle_alpha   90.00
_cell.angle_beta   90.00
_cell.angle_gamma   90.00
#
_symmetry.space_group_name_H-M   'P 1'
#
loop_
_entity.id
_entity.type
_entity.pdbx_description
1 polymer ?
#
loop_
_entity_poly.entity_id
_entity_poly.type
_entity_poly.pdbx_seq_one_letter_code
_entity_poly.pdbx_strand_id
1 'polypeptide(L)'
;MGQTIAVLHIDRSKKLLSPLLDRSALFSHLTEDEESIIWDKSNTSDFTPFQLVVNQGLYEIVMGTTPSGNHFAVFTAHEEKALRSLFEIESTMRNQQMKLFELAKSRTITKESLKETIESACETIAQLIQVERVGIWLFNTSQSIL
;
A
#
# COMPACT_ATOMS: atom_id res chain seq x y z
N MET A 1 2.89 2.26 2.69
CA MET A 1 2.99 1.43 3.92
C MET A 1 1.74 1.67 4.75
N GLY A 2 1.04 0.63 5.20
CA GLY A 2 -0.19 0.79 6.01
C GLY A 2 0.11 1.44 7.36
N GLN A 3 -0.84 2.20 7.91
CA GLN A 3 -0.65 2.83 9.22
C GLN A 3 -0.74 1.76 10.32
N THR A 4 0.24 1.70 11.21
CA THR A 4 0.14 0.92 12.44
C THR A 4 -0.98 1.49 13.29
N ILE A 5 -1.99 0.67 13.58
CA ILE A 5 -3.18 1.12 14.32
C ILE A 5 -3.14 0.60 15.75
N ALA A 6 -2.56 -0.58 15.98
CA ALA A 6 -2.40 -1.14 17.31
C ALA A 6 -1.11 -1.95 17.46
N VAL A 7 -0.60 -2.01 18.68
CA VAL A 7 0.56 -2.80 19.10
C VAL A 7 0.22 -3.50 20.41
N LEU A 8 0.37 -4.82 20.43
CA LEU A 8 0.08 -5.67 21.57
C LEU A 8 1.39 -6.24 22.12
N HIS A 9 1.62 -6.13 23.41
CA HIS A 9 2.67 -6.84 24.12
C HIS A 9 2.18 -8.21 24.57
N ILE A 10 3.02 -9.23 24.39
CA ILE A 10 2.72 -10.62 24.72
C ILE A 10 3.66 -11.06 25.84
N ASP A 11 3.17 -11.02 27.09
CA ASP A 11 3.90 -11.52 28.26
C ASP A 11 3.64 -13.02 28.43
N ARG A 12 4.54 -13.82 27.87
CA ARG A 12 4.47 -15.29 27.96
C ARG A 12 4.57 -15.82 29.40
N SER A 13 5.26 -15.10 30.29
CA SER A 13 5.46 -15.55 31.68
C SER A 13 4.18 -15.43 32.49
N LYS A 14 3.40 -14.38 32.23
CA LYS A 14 2.11 -14.10 32.89
C LYS A 14 0.90 -14.56 32.08
N LYS A 15 1.12 -15.09 30.87
CA LYS A 15 0.07 -15.38 29.88
C LYS A 15 -0.88 -14.20 29.69
N LEU A 16 -0.29 -13.01 29.54
CA LEU A 16 -1.04 -11.77 29.47
C LEU A 16 -0.77 -11.05 28.15
N LEU A 17 -1.85 -10.66 27.49
CA LEU A 17 -1.83 -9.73 26.37
C LEU A 17 -2.05 -8.32 26.92
N SER A 18 -1.16 -7.38 26.59
CA SER A 18 -1.21 -6.02 27.13
C SER A 18 -1.12 -5.01 25.99
N PRO A 19 -2.12 -4.12 25.83
CA PRO A 19 -2.09 -3.14 24.77
C PRO A 19 -0.99 -2.09 25.04
N LEU A 20 -0.05 -1.94 24.12
CA LEU A 20 0.97 -0.87 24.17
C LEU A 20 0.52 0.36 23.39
N LEU A 21 -0.19 0.14 22.29
CA LEU A 21 -0.79 1.17 21.46
C LEU A 21 -2.11 0.64 20.92
N ASP A 22 -3.20 1.40 21.06
CA ASP A 22 -4.47 1.03 20.48
C ASP A 22 -5.23 2.28 20.05
N ARG A 23 -5.06 2.68 18.79
CA ARG A 23 -5.67 3.92 18.27
C ARG A 23 -7.14 3.76 17.90
N SER A 24 -7.62 2.53 17.75
CA SER A 24 -8.98 2.23 17.26
C SER A 24 -9.79 1.40 18.24
N ALA A 25 -9.34 1.26 19.49
CA ALA A 25 -9.94 0.37 20.49
C ALA A 25 -10.07 -1.08 20.01
N LEU A 26 -9.16 -1.53 19.15
CA LEU A 26 -9.17 -2.85 18.50
C LEU A 26 -9.21 -3.97 19.54
N PHE A 27 -8.44 -3.85 20.62
CA PHE A 27 -8.31 -4.93 21.60
C PHE A 27 -9.55 -5.13 22.47
N SER A 28 -10.43 -4.13 22.54
CA SER A 28 -11.72 -4.27 23.23
C SER A 28 -12.72 -5.15 22.47
N HIS A 29 -12.42 -5.44 21.20
CA HIS A 29 -13.24 -6.26 20.33
C HIS A 29 -12.63 -7.63 20.04
N LEU A 30 -11.46 -7.94 20.62
CA LEU A 30 -10.87 -9.26 20.47
C LEU A 30 -11.73 -10.31 21.18
N THR A 31 -12.03 -11.38 20.45
CA THR A 31 -12.66 -12.58 20.97
C THR A 31 -11.60 -13.55 21.51
N GLU A 32 -12.02 -14.50 22.35
CA GLU A 32 -11.11 -15.53 22.89
C GLU A 32 -10.45 -16.36 21.78
N ASP A 33 -11.16 -16.63 20.68
CA ASP A 33 -10.64 -17.36 19.52
C ASP A 33 -9.51 -16.58 18.82
N GLU A 34 -9.70 -15.27 18.64
CA GLU A 34 -8.71 -14.37 18.04
C GLU A 34 -7.46 -14.23 18.92
N GLU A 35 -7.64 -14.14 20.24
CA GLU A 35 -6.53 -14.16 21.19
C GLU A 35 -5.76 -15.49 21.15
N SER A 36 -6.46 -16.62 21.02
CA SER A 36 -5.82 -17.93 20.89
C SER A 36 -4.95 -18.02 19.64
N ILE A 37 -5.42 -17.49 18.50
CA ILE A 37 -4.63 -17.44 17.26
C ILE A 37 -3.35 -16.61 17.46
N ILE A 38 -3.46 -15.46 18.12
CA ILE A 38 -2.31 -14.61 18.44
C ILE A 38 -1.32 -15.36 19.34
N TRP A 39 -1.80 -16.08 20.34
CA TRP A 39 -0.95 -16.91 21.21
C TRP A 39 -0.23 -18.02 20.46
N ASP A 40 -0.95 -18.78 19.64
CA ASP A 40 -0.39 -19.87 18.84
C ASP A 40 0.69 -19.34 17.89
N LYS A 41 0.41 -18.24 17.19
CA LYS A 41 1.36 -17.56 16.31
C LYS A 41 2.53 -16.93 17.06
N SER A 42 2.31 -16.48 18.29
CA SER A 42 3.40 -15.96 19.09
C SER A 42 4.44 -17.05 19.34
N ASN A 43 4.04 -18.32 19.48
CA ASN A 43 4.92 -19.44 19.79
C ASN A 43 5.74 -19.96 18.59
N THR A 44 5.47 -19.48 17.37
CA THR A 44 6.23 -19.89 16.18
C THR A 44 7.47 -19.01 16.00
N SER A 45 8.58 -19.62 15.60
CA SER A 45 9.89 -18.93 15.47
C SER A 45 10.07 -18.16 14.17
N ASP A 46 9.18 -18.39 13.20
CA ASP A 46 9.24 -17.87 11.84
C ASP A 46 8.59 -16.48 11.71
N PHE A 47 7.76 -16.07 12.68
CA PHE A 47 7.04 -14.80 12.73
C PHE A 47 6.42 -14.40 11.38
N THR A 48 5.90 -15.39 10.66
CA THR A 48 5.28 -15.18 9.35
C THR A 48 4.05 -14.27 9.51
N PRO A 49 3.96 -13.17 8.73
CA PRO A 49 2.80 -12.30 8.78
C PRO A 49 1.52 -13.08 8.48
N PHE A 50 0.45 -12.74 9.19
CA PHE A 50 -0.85 -13.38 9.00
C PHE A 50 -1.96 -12.34 9.08
N GLN A 51 -3.15 -12.72 8.62
CA GLN A 51 -4.31 -11.85 8.61
C GLN A 51 -5.33 -12.29 9.65
N LEU A 52 -5.97 -11.31 10.27
CA LEU A 52 -7.05 -11.53 11.23
C LEU A 52 -8.16 -10.53 10.95
N VAL A 53 -9.40 -11.01 10.97
CA VAL A 53 -10.58 -10.16 10.90
C VAL A 53 -11.02 -9.91 12.33
N VAL A 54 -10.99 -8.65 12.78
CA VAL A 54 -11.42 -8.24 14.11
C VAL A 54 -12.52 -7.19 13.93
N ASN A 55 -13.69 -7.42 14.52
CA ASN A 55 -14.84 -6.51 14.43
C ASN A 55 -15.15 -6.06 12.99
N GLN A 56 -15.23 -7.02 12.05
CA GLN A 56 -15.45 -6.80 10.60
C GLN A 56 -14.30 -6.09 9.85
N GLY A 57 -13.24 -5.63 10.52
CA GLY A 57 -12.06 -5.05 9.90
C GLY A 57 -10.98 -6.10 9.63
N LEU A 58 -10.34 -6.05 8.46
CA LEU A 58 -9.20 -6.92 8.13
C LEU A 58 -7.88 -6.27 8.56
N TYR A 59 -7.08 -7.00 9.33
CA TYR A 59 -5.78 -6.56 9.83
C TYR A 59 -4.68 -7.52 9.39
N GLU A 60 -3.56 -6.95 8.95
CA GLU A 60 -2.28 -7.65 8.80
C GLU A 60 -1.53 -7.56 10.13
N ILE A 61 -1.20 -8.72 10.69
CA ILE A 61 -0.50 -8.87 11.96
C ILE A 61 0.92 -9.36 11.70
N VAL A 62 1.88 -8.62 12.24
CA VAL A 62 3.30 -8.99 12.21
C VAL A 62 3.79 -9.19 13.65
N MET A 63 4.39 -10.34 13.90
CA MET A 63 4.99 -10.66 15.19
C MET A 63 6.46 -10.21 15.22
N GLY A 64 6.95 -9.86 16.40
CA GLY A 64 8.35 -9.54 16.59
C GLY A 64 8.80 -9.72 18.02
N THR A 65 10.11 -9.67 18.20
CA THR A 65 10.76 -9.76 19.51
C THR A 65 11.72 -8.60 19.73
N THR A 66 11.83 -8.15 20.97
CA THR A 66 12.89 -7.23 21.38
C THR A 66 14.16 -8.01 21.74
N PRO A 67 15.34 -7.37 21.72
CA PRO A 67 16.58 -7.98 22.23
C PRO A 67 16.48 -8.45 23.70
N SER A 68 15.57 -7.87 24.48
CA SER A 68 15.27 -8.27 25.85
C SER A 68 14.34 -9.48 25.96
N GLY A 69 13.90 -10.07 24.84
CA GLY A 69 13.06 -11.27 24.79
C GLY A 69 11.55 -11.01 24.90
N ASN A 70 11.11 -9.75 24.86
CA ASN A 70 9.68 -9.43 24.88
C ASN A 70 9.07 -9.66 23.50
N HIS A 71 7.86 -10.21 23.45
CA HIS A 71 7.15 -10.48 22.20
C HIS A 71 6.08 -9.41 21.98
N PHE A 72 5.88 -9.03 20.72
CA PHE A 72 4.86 -8.07 20.35
C PHE A 72 4.18 -8.45 19.03
N ALA A 73 2.91 -8.06 18.91
CA ALA A 73 2.13 -8.15 17.67
C ALA A 73 1.80 -6.73 17.20
N VAL A 74 2.07 -6.44 15.93
CA VAL A 74 1.80 -5.15 15.29
C VAL A 74 0.63 -5.33 14.32
N PHE A 75 -0.43 -4.54 14.50
CA PHE A 75 -1.64 -4.58 13.70
C PHE A 75 -1.66 -3.42 12.71
N THR A 76 -1.84 -3.75 11.43
CA THR A 76 -1.95 -2.79 10.33
C THR A 76 -3.29 -3.01 9.62
N ALA A 77 -4.15 -2.00 9.56
CA ALA A 77 -5.44 -2.15 8.88
C ALA A 77 -5.28 -2.23 7.36
N HIS A 78 -6.06 -3.12 6.76
CA HIS A 78 -6.05 -3.35 5.32
C HIS A 78 -6.91 -2.32 4.54
N GLU A 79 -7.97 -1.80 5.16
CA GLU A 79 -8.90 -0.82 4.53
C GLU A 79 -8.24 0.53 4.21
N GLU A 80 -7.31 1.01 5.06
CA GLU A 80 -6.54 2.22 4.74
C GLU A 80 -5.48 1.98 3.66
N LYS A 81 -4.99 0.75 3.47
CA LYS A 81 -3.93 0.44 2.49
C LYS A 81 -4.46 0.55 1.06
N ALA A 82 -5.70 0.09 0.82
CA ALA A 82 -6.35 0.16 -0.49
C ALA A 82 -6.83 1.59 -0.83
N LEU A 83 -7.46 2.29 0.11
CA LEU A 83 -7.89 3.68 -0.11
C LEU A 83 -6.70 4.64 -0.22
N ARG A 84 -5.66 4.51 0.61
CA ARG A 84 -4.44 5.32 0.46
C ARG A 84 -3.70 4.99 -0.82
N SER A 85 -3.58 3.72 -1.23
CA SER A 85 -2.95 3.42 -2.52
C SER A 85 -3.73 4.06 -3.67
N LEU A 86 -5.06 4.09 -3.60
CA LEU A 86 -5.89 4.78 -4.60
C LEU A 86 -5.66 6.30 -4.60
N PHE A 87 -5.58 6.94 -3.42
CA PHE A 87 -5.27 8.37 -3.33
C PHE A 87 -3.83 8.72 -3.74
N GLU A 88 -2.86 7.86 -3.43
CA GLU A 88 -1.46 8.01 -3.86
C GLU A 88 -1.34 7.83 -5.38
N ILE A 89 -2.04 6.85 -5.97
CA ILE A 89 -2.13 6.65 -7.42
C ILE A 89 -2.80 7.85 -8.10
N GLU A 90 -3.92 8.34 -7.56
CA GLU A 90 -4.64 9.50 -8.11
C GLU A 90 -3.79 10.77 -8.06
N SER A 91 -3.16 11.05 -6.92
CA SER A 91 -2.25 12.20 -6.77
C SER A 91 -1.04 12.11 -7.70
N THR A 92 -0.49 10.90 -7.88
CA THR A 92 0.61 10.65 -8.81
C THR A 92 0.17 10.85 -10.26
N MET A 93 -0.99 10.31 -10.64
CA MET A 93 -1.58 10.49 -11.97
C MET A 93 -1.88 11.96 -12.27
N ARG A 94 -2.43 12.71 -11.30
CA ARG A 94 -2.72 14.14 -11.47
C ARG A 94 -1.44 14.96 -11.65
N ASN A 95 -0.40 14.66 -10.87
CA ASN A 95 0.92 15.28 -11.04
C ASN A 95 1.56 14.93 -12.38
N GLN A 96 1.40 13.69 -12.85
CA GLN A 96 1.87 13.27 -14.17
C GLN A 96 1.13 13.98 -15.29
N GLN A 97 -0.20 14.10 -15.22
CA GLN A 97 -1.02 14.85 -16.17
C GLN A 97 -0.61 16.32 -16.24
N MET A 98 -0.37 16.95 -15.09
CA MET A 98 0.04 18.35 -15.02
C MET A 98 1.45 18.56 -15.63
N LYS A 99 2.38 17.63 -15.40
CA LYS A 99 3.71 17.65 -16.05
C LYS A 99 3.61 17.46 -17.56
N LEU A 100 2.77 16.54 -18.04
CA LEU A 100 2.52 16.36 -19.48
C LEU A 100 1.92 17.63 -20.10
N PHE A 101 1.02 18.31 -19.38
CA PHE A 101 0.41 19.54 -19.84
C PHE A 101 1.41 20.71 -19.93
N GLU A 102 2.28 20.87 -18.93
CA GLU A 102 3.36 21.87 -18.96
C GLU A 102 4.41 21.57 -20.05
N LEU A 103 4.73 20.28 -20.27
CA LEU A 103 5.60 19.85 -21.37
C LEU A 103 4.96 20.14 -22.74
N ALA A 104 3.66 19.88 -22.90
CA ALA A 104 2.93 20.18 -24.13
C ALA A 104 2.79 21.70 -24.39
N LYS A 105 2.67 22.49 -23.32
CA LYS A 105 2.53 23.96 -23.39
C LYS A 105 3.85 24.67 -23.70
N SER A 106 4.99 24.08 -23.30
CA SER A 106 6.32 24.68 -23.44
C SER A 106 7.00 24.46 -24.80
N ARG A 107 6.43 23.63 -25.68
CA ARG A 107 6.98 23.41 -27.03
C ARG A 107 5.95 23.76 -28.09
N THR A 108 6.28 24.71 -28.95
CA THR A 108 5.64 24.86 -30.26
C THR A 108 5.86 23.56 -31.02
N ILE A 109 4.86 22.67 -31.01
CA ILE A 109 4.96 21.32 -31.54
C ILE A 109 5.12 21.39 -33.06
N THR A 110 6.35 21.18 -33.53
CA THR A 110 6.61 20.83 -34.92
C THR A 110 6.36 19.34 -35.12
N LYS A 111 6.01 18.93 -36.36
CA LYS A 111 5.73 17.52 -36.68
C LYS A 111 6.86 16.57 -36.29
N GLU A 112 8.12 17.00 -36.37
CA GLU A 112 9.28 16.20 -35.96
C GLU A 112 9.38 16.06 -34.43
N SER A 113 9.13 17.12 -33.67
CA SER A 113 9.22 17.08 -32.18
C SER A 113 8.09 16.29 -31.53
N LEU A 114 6.94 16.15 -32.19
CA LEU A 114 5.81 15.35 -31.69
C LEU A 114 6.17 13.87 -31.59
N LYS A 115 6.85 13.32 -32.61
CA LYS A 115 7.23 11.91 -32.64
C LYS A 115 8.19 11.59 -31.48
N GLU A 116 9.24 12.40 -31.31
CA GLU A 116 10.21 12.23 -30.23
C GLU A 116 9.57 12.36 -28.84
N THR A 117 8.58 13.27 -28.70
CA THR A 117 7.86 13.44 -27.44
C THR A 117 6.98 12.23 -27.12
N ILE A 118 6.34 11.63 -28.11
CA ILE A 118 5.50 10.43 -27.93
C ILE A 118 6.38 9.22 -27.60
N GLU A 119 7.51 9.05 -28.30
CA GLU A 119 8.46 7.96 -28.03
C GLU A 119 9.02 8.06 -26.60
N SER A 120 9.45 9.26 -26.19
CA SER A 120 9.94 9.49 -24.82
C SER A 120 8.86 9.29 -23.75
N ALA A 121 7.61 9.66 -24.04
CA ALA A 121 6.48 9.39 -23.15
C ALA A 121 6.20 7.89 -23.02
N CYS A 122 6.20 7.14 -24.14
CA CYS A 122 6.02 5.69 -24.14
C CYS A 122 7.12 4.98 -23.33
N GLU A 123 8.39 5.37 -23.52
CA GLU A 123 9.52 4.80 -22.78
C GLU A 123 9.42 5.08 -21.28
N THR A 124 9.09 6.32 -20.91
CA THR A 124 8.94 6.72 -19.51
C THR A 124 7.80 5.96 -18.85
N ILE A 125 6.65 5.82 -19.54
CA ILE A 125 5.51 5.08 -19.00
C ILE A 125 5.87 3.59 -18.86
N ALA A 126 6.50 2.98 -19.87
CA ALA A 126 6.89 1.56 -19.85
C ALA A 126 7.80 1.23 -18.65
N GLN A 127 8.78 2.10 -18.37
CA GLN A 127 9.67 1.96 -17.21
C GLN A 127 8.92 2.10 -15.88
N LEU A 128 7.96 3.03 -15.79
CA LEU A 128 7.20 3.31 -14.57
C LEU A 128 6.25 2.16 -14.20
N ILE A 129 5.61 1.53 -15.18
CA ILE A 129 4.63 0.46 -14.95
C ILE A 129 5.22 -0.95 -15.13
N GLN A 130 6.53 -1.06 -15.38
CA GLN A 130 7.27 -2.32 -15.57
C GLN A 130 6.66 -3.27 -16.60
N VAL A 131 6.31 -2.74 -17.78
CA VAL A 131 5.79 -3.55 -18.90
C VAL A 131 6.70 -3.44 -20.12
N GLU A 132 6.74 -4.49 -20.93
CA GLU A 132 7.60 -4.53 -22.12
C GLU A 132 7.18 -3.56 -23.23
N ARG A 133 5.87 -3.25 -23.34
CA ARG A 133 5.34 -2.41 -24.42
C ARG A 133 4.19 -1.53 -23.94
N VAL A 134 4.24 -0.27 -24.36
CA VAL A 134 3.18 0.73 -24.18
C VAL A 134 2.87 1.31 -25.56
N GLY A 135 1.59 1.33 -25.91
CA GLY A 135 1.09 1.95 -27.15
C GLY A 135 0.23 3.16 -26.85
N ILE A 136 0.48 4.26 -27.55
CA ILE A 136 -0.35 5.47 -27.49
C ILE A 136 -1.09 5.59 -28.81
N TRP A 137 -2.41 5.72 -28.74
CA TRP A 137 -3.28 5.95 -29.89
C TRP A 137 -3.64 7.43 -29.95
N LEU A 138 -3.34 8.08 -31.09
CA LEU A 138 -3.71 9.46 -31.34
C LEU A 138 -4.94 9.50 -32.24
N PHE A 139 -5.96 10.22 -31.79
CA PHE A 139 -7.17 10.47 -32.57
C PHE A 139 -7.16 11.91 -33.06
N ASN A 140 -7.56 12.14 -34.31
CA ASN A 140 -7.83 13.49 -34.78
C ASN A 140 -9.17 14.01 -34.22
N THR A 141 -9.49 15.28 -34.49
CA THR A 141 -10.74 15.94 -34.07
C THR A 141 -12.00 15.24 -34.59
N SER A 142 -11.88 14.45 -35.66
CA SER A 142 -12.95 13.64 -36.24
C SER A 142 -13.02 12.23 -35.62
N GLN A 143 -12.26 11.96 -34.56
CA GLN A 143 -12.12 10.66 -33.89
C GLN A 143 -11.65 9.52 -34.81
N SER A 144 -11.03 9.83 -35.95
CA SER A 144 -10.39 8.81 -36.77
C SER A 144 -8.92 8.66 -36.37
N ILE A 145 -8.40 7.44 -36.49
CA ILE A 145 -6.99 7.13 -36.25
C ILE A 145 -6.16 7.91 -37.28
N LEU A 146 -5.09 8.57 -36.81
CA LEU A 146 -4.11 9.28 -37.63
C LEU A 146 -3.16 8.32 -38.34
#